data_AF-A0A7S4U787-F1
#
_entry.id   AF-A0A7S4U787-F1
#
_cell.length_a   1.000
_cell.length_b   1.000
_cell.length_c   1.000
_cell.angle_alpha   90.00
_cell.angle_beta   90.00
_cell.angle_gamma   90.00
#
_symmetry.space_group_name_H-M   'P 1'
#
loop_
_entity.id
_entity.type
_entity.pdbx_description
1 polymer ?
#
loop_
_entity_poly.entity_id
_entity_poly.type
_entity_poly.pdbx_seq_one_letter_code
_entity_poly.pdbx_strand_id
1 'polypeptide(L)'
;MGQVKVGSNSLMFSPRELTPSQYVADTKTAGSVTLLSQISLPCLAFAGAESRLILRGGTDAGMSPPIDYLRYMFLPLCKQLFGLEAECFLLRRGFYPAGGGVVGLGVNGFKEPIQGFQLIERGELVKVSGVCFIAGLPEHIAKRMRSAARKLLESYFDSSSSSSSSSSS
;
A
#
# COMPACT_ATOMS: atom_id res chain seq x y z
N MET A 1 -27.18 -15.96 16.63
CA MET A 1 -25.92 -15.58 15.96
C MET A 1 -25.70 -14.08 16.15
N GLY A 2 -24.51 -13.66 16.55
CA GLY A 2 -24.21 -12.24 16.81
C GLY A 2 -24.20 -11.40 15.53
N GLN A 3 -24.74 -10.19 15.58
CA GLN A 3 -24.72 -9.24 14.46
C GLN A 3 -23.31 -8.65 14.28
N VAL A 4 -22.87 -8.50 13.03
CA VAL A 4 -21.64 -7.76 12.71
C VAL A 4 -21.90 -6.28 12.89
N LYS A 5 -21.39 -5.71 13.99
CA LYS A 5 -21.52 -4.30 14.32
C LYS A 5 -20.27 -3.78 15.04
N VAL A 6 -20.08 -2.47 15.00
CA VAL A 6 -19.02 -1.79 15.76
C VAL A 6 -19.17 -2.11 17.25
N GLY A 7 -18.06 -2.43 17.91
CA GLY A 7 -18.01 -2.81 19.32
C GLY A 7 -18.28 -4.30 19.59
N SER A 8 -18.57 -5.11 18.57
CA SER A 8 -18.62 -6.57 18.75
C SER A 8 -17.23 -7.15 18.99
N ASN A 9 -17.14 -8.15 19.88
CA ASN A 9 -15.95 -8.94 20.14
C ASN A 9 -16.01 -10.35 19.52
N SER A 10 -17.09 -10.67 18.81
CA SER A 10 -17.30 -11.96 18.16
C SER A 10 -17.95 -11.77 16.78
N LEU A 11 -17.52 -12.57 15.81
CA LEU A 11 -18.08 -12.61 14.46
C LEU A 11 -18.10 -14.05 13.96
N MET A 12 -19.07 -14.40 13.13
CA MET A 12 -19.10 -15.66 12.38
C MET A 12 -19.05 -15.33 10.89
N PHE A 13 -18.12 -15.95 10.18
CA PHE A 13 -17.93 -15.76 8.74
C PHE A 13 -17.97 -17.11 8.03
N SER A 14 -18.86 -17.24 7.05
CA SER A 14 -19.01 -18.44 6.23
C SER A 14 -18.92 -18.01 4.75
N PRO A 15 -17.72 -18.10 4.14
CA PRO A 15 -17.52 -17.63 2.77
C PRO A 15 -18.25 -18.52 1.76
N ARG A 16 -18.53 -17.94 0.59
CA ARG A 16 -19.03 -18.64 -0.59
C ARG A 16 -18.01 -18.52 -1.73
N GLU A 17 -18.40 -18.96 -2.91
CA GLU A 17 -17.61 -18.80 -4.12
C GLU A 17 -17.23 -17.33 -4.36
N LEU A 18 -15.98 -17.11 -4.76
CA LEU A 18 -15.46 -15.80 -5.11
C LEU A 18 -15.94 -15.43 -6.51
N THR A 19 -16.61 -14.28 -6.65
CA THR A 19 -17.11 -13.81 -7.94
C THR A 19 -16.34 -12.56 -8.38
N PRO A 20 -15.71 -12.53 -9.57
CA PRO A 20 -15.16 -11.31 -10.12
C PRO A 20 -16.26 -10.26 -10.35
N SER A 21 -16.07 -9.04 -9.86
CA SER A 21 -17.08 -7.98 -10.00
C SER A 21 -16.51 -6.59 -9.71
N GLN A 22 -17.40 -5.61 -9.73
CA GLN A 22 -17.16 -4.28 -9.20
C GLN A 22 -17.66 -4.18 -7.76
N TYR A 23 -16.77 -3.78 -6.87
CA TYR A 23 -17.00 -3.67 -5.45
C TYR A 23 -16.83 -2.23 -4.97
N VAL A 24 -17.57 -1.87 -3.92
CA VAL A 24 -17.40 -0.60 -3.22
C VAL A 24 -17.30 -0.87 -1.73
N ALA A 25 -16.25 -0.36 -1.10
CA ALA A 25 -16.12 -0.36 0.35
C ALA A 25 -15.93 1.08 0.84
N ASP A 26 -16.79 1.49 1.76
CA ASP A 26 -16.79 2.84 2.34
C ASP A 26 -16.70 2.73 3.85
N THR A 27 -15.60 3.21 4.43
CA THR A 27 -15.42 3.21 5.89
C THR A 27 -16.29 4.25 6.58
N LYS A 28 -16.92 5.16 5.83
CA LYS A 28 -17.73 6.29 6.29
C LYS A 28 -17.00 7.22 7.28
N THR A 29 -15.69 7.06 7.39
CA THR A 29 -14.80 7.68 8.38
C THR A 29 -13.42 7.87 7.75
N ALA A 30 -12.42 8.28 8.53
CA ALA A 30 -11.02 8.22 8.13
C ALA A 30 -10.38 6.82 8.23
N GLY A 31 -11.18 5.75 8.30
CA GLY A 31 -10.68 4.38 8.31
C GLY A 31 -9.81 4.07 7.08
N SER A 32 -8.72 3.34 7.29
CA SER A 32 -7.66 3.17 6.29
C SER A 32 -8.09 2.38 5.06
N VAL A 33 -7.98 2.99 3.88
CA VAL A 33 -8.22 2.30 2.60
C VAL A 33 -7.08 1.34 2.25
N THR A 34 -5.87 1.54 2.76
CA THR A 34 -4.75 0.62 2.50
C THR A 34 -4.95 -0.71 3.23
N LEU A 35 -5.47 -0.70 4.45
CA LEU A 35 -5.86 -1.93 5.15
C LEU A 35 -7.00 -2.67 4.45
N LEU A 36 -8.02 -1.94 3.96
CA LEU A 36 -9.07 -2.53 3.13
C LEU A 36 -8.52 -3.13 1.82
N SER A 37 -7.52 -2.50 1.22
CA SER A 37 -6.83 -3.04 0.05
C SER A 37 -6.10 -4.33 0.40
N GLN A 38 -5.37 -4.37 1.51
CA GLN A 38 -4.58 -5.54 1.93
C GLN A 38 -5.45 -6.77 2.21
N ILE A 39 -6.61 -6.60 2.83
CA ILE A 39 -7.52 -7.73 3.11
C ILE A 39 -8.25 -8.22 1.85
N SER A 40 -8.58 -7.33 0.93
CA SER A 40 -9.33 -7.67 -0.28
C SER A 40 -8.46 -8.18 -1.42
N LEU A 41 -7.22 -7.69 -1.55
CA LEU A 41 -6.35 -8.00 -2.70
C LEU A 41 -6.15 -9.51 -2.91
N PRO A 42 -5.90 -10.36 -1.89
CA PRO A 42 -5.80 -11.80 -2.10
C PRO A 42 -7.09 -12.39 -2.65
N CYS A 43 -8.26 -12.00 -2.15
CA CYS A 43 -9.54 -12.47 -2.65
C CYS A 43 -9.74 -12.12 -4.13
N LEU A 44 -9.37 -10.89 -4.53
CA LEU A 44 -9.49 -10.45 -5.93
C LEU A 44 -8.44 -11.11 -6.83
N ALA A 45 -7.23 -11.31 -6.33
CA ALA A 45 -6.14 -11.97 -7.06
C ALA A 45 -6.46 -13.44 -7.37
N PHE A 46 -7.26 -14.12 -6.54
CA PHE A 46 -7.68 -15.51 -6.76
C PHE A 46 -9.11 -15.65 -7.31
N ALA A 47 -9.73 -14.57 -7.77
CA ALA A 47 -11.07 -14.61 -8.37
C ALA A 47 -11.08 -15.15 -9.82
N GLY A 48 -9.91 -15.31 -10.46
CA GLY A 48 -9.77 -15.89 -11.81
C GLY A 48 -10.10 -14.95 -12.98
N ALA A 49 -10.63 -13.75 -12.73
CA ALA A 49 -10.87 -12.72 -13.74
C ALA A 49 -10.70 -11.30 -13.18
N GLU A 50 -10.87 -10.29 -14.04
CA GLU A 50 -10.77 -8.87 -13.63
C GLU A 50 -11.81 -8.52 -12.57
N SER A 51 -11.36 -7.85 -11.51
CA SER A 51 -12.21 -7.21 -10.51
C SER A 51 -11.80 -5.77 -10.30
N ARG A 52 -12.76 -4.93 -9.89
CA ARG A 52 -12.52 -3.54 -9.54
C ARG A 52 -13.07 -3.25 -8.16
N LEU A 53 -12.33 -2.47 -7.38
CA LEU A 53 -12.72 -2.10 -6.03
C LEU A 53 -12.54 -0.59 -5.84
N ILE A 54 -13.62 0.08 -5.49
CA ILE A 54 -13.60 1.49 -5.08
C ILE A 54 -13.57 1.54 -3.56
N LEU A 55 -12.52 2.15 -3.00
CA LEU A 55 -12.30 2.30 -1.58
C LEU A 55 -12.47 3.76 -1.17
N ARG A 56 -13.26 4.00 -0.12
CA ARG A 56 -13.49 5.33 0.45
C ARG A 56 -13.10 5.35 1.92
N GLY A 57 -12.29 6.34 2.31
CA GLY A 57 -11.76 6.44 3.67
C GLY A 57 -10.51 7.31 3.79
N GLY A 58 -9.65 7.03 4.76
CA GLY A 58 -8.34 7.67 4.90
C GLY A 58 -7.30 7.03 3.97
N THR A 59 -6.60 7.83 3.17
CA THR A 59 -5.46 7.37 2.33
C THR A 59 -4.14 7.42 3.07
N ASP A 60 -4.06 8.26 4.10
CA ASP A 60 -2.88 8.49 4.93
C ASP A 60 -3.34 8.47 6.40
N ALA A 61 -3.94 7.34 6.80
CA ALA A 61 -4.48 7.15 8.15
C ALA A 61 -3.40 6.66 9.13
N GLY A 62 -3.51 7.08 10.39
CA GLY A 62 -2.58 6.66 11.45
C GLY A 62 -2.56 5.14 11.63
N MET A 63 -1.40 4.60 12.05
CA MET A 63 -1.17 3.16 12.24
C MET A 63 -1.49 2.30 11.01
N SER A 64 -1.44 2.88 9.81
CA SER A 64 -1.59 2.15 8.55
C SER A 64 -0.56 2.64 7.52
N PRO A 65 -0.20 1.80 6.53
CA PRO A 65 0.66 2.25 5.44
C PRO A 65 -0.01 3.41 4.67
N PRO A 66 0.73 4.46 4.28
CA PRO A 66 0.20 5.49 3.40
C PRO A 66 -0.11 4.91 2.02
N ILE A 67 -1.04 5.50 1.28
CA ILE A 67 -1.45 4.99 -0.04
C ILE A 67 -0.29 4.89 -1.04
N ASP A 68 0.72 5.74 -0.90
CA ASP A 68 1.91 5.71 -1.76
C ASP A 68 2.76 4.45 -1.54
N TYR A 69 2.72 3.85 -0.34
CA TYR A 69 3.34 2.54 -0.10
C TYR A 69 2.69 1.46 -0.96
N LEU A 70 1.34 1.46 -1.03
CA LEU A 70 0.61 0.52 -1.87
C LEU A 70 1.00 0.68 -3.35
N ARG A 71 1.04 1.93 -3.84
CA ARG A 71 1.28 2.26 -5.25
C ARG A 71 2.71 2.02 -5.71
N TYR A 72 3.69 2.43 -4.90
CA TYR A 72 5.08 2.47 -5.34
C TYR A 72 5.92 1.31 -4.80
N MET A 73 5.46 0.60 -3.76
CA MET A 73 6.21 -0.52 -3.18
C MET A 73 5.45 -1.83 -3.27
N PHE A 74 4.29 -1.93 -2.64
CA PHE A 74 3.62 -3.22 -2.47
C PHE A 74 3.13 -3.83 -3.79
N LEU A 75 2.35 -3.09 -4.60
CA LEU A 75 1.85 -3.64 -5.87
C LEU A 75 2.97 -3.92 -6.89
N PRO A 76 3.99 -3.06 -7.07
CA PRO A 76 5.15 -3.39 -7.90
C PRO A 76 5.87 -4.66 -7.44
N LEU A 77 6.05 -4.83 -6.12
CA LEU A 77 6.66 -6.05 -5.57
C LEU A 77 5.79 -7.28 -5.84
N CYS A 78 4.47 -7.19 -5.65
CA CYS A 78 3.56 -8.28 -5.98
C CYS A 78 3.59 -8.65 -7.46
N LYS A 79 3.68 -7.66 -8.35
CA LYS A 79 3.86 -7.90 -9.78
C LYS A 79 5.18 -8.62 -10.06
N GLN A 80 6.27 -8.16 -9.46
CA GLN A 80 7.60 -8.75 -9.66
C GLN A 80 7.69 -10.19 -9.16
N LEU A 81 7.14 -10.47 -7.97
CA LEU A 81 7.27 -11.78 -7.33
C LEU A 81 6.23 -12.80 -7.78
N PHE A 82 5.00 -12.34 -8.06
CA PHE A 82 3.86 -13.24 -8.33
C PHE A 82 3.29 -13.08 -9.73
N GLY A 83 3.72 -12.08 -10.51
CA GLY A 83 3.07 -11.73 -11.77
C GLY A 83 1.70 -11.08 -11.60
N LEU A 84 1.36 -10.58 -10.40
CA LEU A 84 0.06 -9.96 -10.14
C LEU A 84 -0.09 -8.66 -10.93
N GLU A 85 -1.05 -8.65 -11.85
CA GLU A 85 -1.47 -7.45 -12.56
C GLU A 85 -2.53 -6.71 -11.75
N ALA A 86 -2.08 -5.71 -10.98
CA ALA A 86 -2.95 -4.85 -10.19
C ALA A 86 -2.52 -3.39 -10.28
N GLU A 87 -3.50 -2.50 -10.32
CA GLU A 87 -3.31 -1.06 -10.48
C GLU A 87 -4.07 -0.29 -9.40
N CYS A 88 -3.41 0.71 -8.82
CA CYS A 88 -4.00 1.57 -7.79
C CYS A 88 -4.06 3.03 -8.26
N PHE A 89 -5.30 3.51 -8.43
CA PHE A 89 -5.64 4.86 -8.83
C PHE A 89 -6.02 5.70 -7.62
N LEU A 90 -5.15 6.62 -7.22
CA LEU A 90 -5.46 7.60 -6.18
C LEU A 90 -6.27 8.75 -6.78
N LEU A 91 -7.59 8.72 -6.60
CA LEU A 91 -8.51 9.74 -7.14
C LEU A 91 -8.59 10.96 -6.23
N ARG A 92 -8.60 10.75 -4.92
CA ARG A 92 -8.62 11.80 -3.92
C ARG A 92 -7.92 11.34 -2.65
N ARG A 93 -7.06 12.17 -2.05
CA ARG A 93 -6.52 11.90 -0.72
C ARG A 93 -7.52 12.19 0.37
N GLY A 94 -7.44 11.41 1.44
CA GLY A 94 -8.26 11.56 2.63
C GLY A 94 -7.42 11.48 3.89
N PHE A 95 -7.61 12.44 4.78
CA PHE A 95 -6.86 12.57 6.02
C PHE A 95 -7.81 12.59 7.21
N TYR A 96 -7.33 12.13 8.36
CA TYR A 96 -8.06 12.30 9.62
C TYR A 96 -8.31 13.80 9.91
N PRO A 97 -9.46 14.19 10.51
CA PRO A 97 -10.57 13.34 10.97
C PRO A 97 -11.62 13.03 9.89
N ALA A 98 -11.71 13.84 8.84
CA ALA A 98 -12.79 13.77 7.87
C ALA A 98 -12.73 12.53 6.96
N GLY A 99 -11.53 12.01 6.70
CA GLY A 99 -11.31 10.96 5.71
C GLY A 99 -11.60 11.50 4.30
N GLY A 100 -12.55 10.86 3.61
CA GLY A 100 -13.02 11.31 2.30
C GLY A 100 -12.09 10.99 1.13
N GLY A 101 -11.00 10.26 1.34
CA GLY A 101 -10.16 9.76 0.27
C GLY A 101 -10.89 8.75 -0.59
N VAL A 102 -10.49 8.67 -1.86
CA VAL A 102 -11.06 7.76 -2.85
C VAL A 102 -9.93 7.11 -3.62
N VAL A 103 -9.92 5.78 -3.63
CA VAL A 103 -8.94 4.95 -4.33
C VAL A 103 -9.69 3.94 -5.18
N GLY A 104 -9.28 3.81 -6.44
CA GLY A 104 -9.66 2.69 -7.29
C GLY A 104 -8.56 1.63 -7.30
N LEU A 105 -8.93 0.37 -7.14
CA LEU A 105 -8.04 -0.77 -7.27
C LEU A 105 -8.57 -1.67 -8.39
N GLY A 106 -7.80 -1.85 -9.45
CA GLY A 106 -8.06 -2.84 -10.49
C GLY A 106 -7.16 -4.06 -10.28
N VAL A 107 -7.70 -5.26 -10.39
CA VAL A 107 -6.96 -6.52 -10.17
C VAL A 107 -7.37 -7.51 -11.23
N ASN A 108 -6.42 -7.98 -12.04
CA ASN A 108 -6.61 -9.14 -12.91
C ASN A 108 -6.29 -10.40 -12.09
N GLY A 109 -7.30 -11.23 -11.84
CA GLY A 109 -7.11 -12.49 -11.13
C GLY A 109 -6.13 -13.41 -11.86
N PHE A 110 -5.35 -14.17 -11.09
CA PHE A 110 -4.45 -15.19 -11.60
C PHE A 110 -5.22 -16.23 -12.40
N LYS A 111 -4.73 -16.52 -13.61
CA LYS A 111 -5.22 -17.63 -14.44
C LYS A 111 -4.45 -18.92 -14.19
N GLU A 112 -3.21 -18.77 -13.72
CA GLU A 112 -2.28 -19.86 -13.45
C GLU A 112 -1.84 -19.81 -11.98
N PRO A 113 -1.39 -20.93 -11.39
CA PRO A 113 -0.84 -20.95 -10.05
C PRO A 113 0.37 -20.00 -9.88
N ILE A 114 0.46 -19.36 -8.72
CA ILE A 114 1.64 -18.55 -8.37
C ILE A 114 2.87 -19.43 -8.20
N GLN A 115 4.02 -18.92 -8.63
CA GLN A 115 5.30 -19.59 -8.41
C GLN A 115 5.91 -19.18 -7.07
N GLY A 116 6.65 -20.11 -6.45
CA GLY A 116 7.48 -19.78 -5.30
C GLY A 116 8.62 -18.84 -5.69
N PHE A 117 9.05 -17.99 -4.78
CA PHE A 117 10.14 -17.04 -4.98
C PHE A 117 11.10 -17.07 -3.78
N GLN A 118 12.35 -16.65 -4.00
CA GLN A 118 13.31 -16.42 -2.93
C GLN A 118 13.77 -14.96 -3.00
N LEU A 119 13.61 -14.24 -1.89
CA LEU A 119 14.06 -12.86 -1.73
C LEU A 119 14.81 -12.74 -0.40
N ILE A 120 16.00 -13.33 -0.35
CA ILE A 120 16.83 -13.43 0.85
C ILE A 120 17.82 -12.27 0.93
N GLU A 121 18.30 -11.81 -0.23
CA GLU A 121 19.24 -10.71 -0.35
C GLU A 121 18.55 -9.48 -0.93
N ARG A 122 18.90 -8.30 -0.40
CA ARG A 122 18.42 -7.01 -0.91
C ARG A 122 19.06 -6.65 -2.26
N GLY A 123 20.29 -7.11 -2.50
CA GLY A 123 21.13 -6.66 -3.60
C GLY A 123 21.67 -5.23 -3.40
N GLU A 124 22.29 -4.72 -4.46
CA GLU A 124 22.88 -3.37 -4.47
C GLU A 124 21.82 -2.27 -4.46
N LEU A 125 22.15 -1.14 -3.82
CA LEU A 125 21.29 0.04 -3.88
C LEU A 125 21.42 0.69 -5.27
N VAL A 126 20.35 0.63 -6.05
CA VAL A 126 20.29 1.29 -7.37
C VAL A 126 19.80 2.73 -7.28
N LYS A 127 18.75 2.99 -6.49
CA LYS A 127 18.12 4.32 -6.40
C LYS A 127 17.29 4.46 -5.12
N VAL A 128 17.27 5.67 -4.56
CA VAL A 128 16.29 6.07 -3.55
C VAL A 128 15.36 7.11 -4.14
N SER A 129 14.04 6.92 -3.97
CA SER A 129 13.00 7.85 -4.41
C SER A 129 11.98 8.01 -3.29
N GLY A 130 11.33 9.18 -3.23
CA GLY A 130 10.34 9.47 -2.19
C GLY A 130 9.32 10.50 -2.66
N VAL A 131 8.15 10.47 -2.02
CA VAL A 131 7.06 11.41 -2.27
C VAL A 131 6.82 12.22 -1.01
N CYS A 132 6.78 13.54 -1.15
CA CYS A 132 6.30 14.44 -0.11
C CYS A 132 4.98 15.04 -0.58
N PHE A 133 3.95 14.93 0.25
CA PHE A 133 2.63 15.45 -0.06
C PHE A 133 2.15 16.35 1.08
N ILE A 134 1.47 17.44 0.72
CA ILE A 134 0.78 18.34 1.65
C ILE A 134 -0.62 18.64 1.11
N ALA A 135 -1.59 18.83 2.01
CA ALA A 135 -2.93 19.30 1.67
C ALA A 135 -3.34 20.42 2.63
N GLY A 136 -3.79 21.55 2.08
CA GLY A 136 -4.22 22.69 2.90
C GLY A 136 -3.12 23.33 3.75
N LEU A 137 -1.85 23.10 3.42
CA LEU A 137 -0.69 23.59 4.16
C LEU A 137 0.24 24.42 3.26
N PRO A 138 1.04 25.34 3.82
CA PRO A 138 2.03 26.11 3.06
C PRO A 138 3.09 25.24 2.37
N GLU A 139 3.44 25.60 1.13
CA GLU A 139 4.40 24.85 0.29
C GLU A 139 5.78 24.65 0.94
N HIS A 140 6.23 25.61 1.75
CA HIS A 140 7.54 25.55 2.41
C HIS A 140 7.65 24.32 3.35
N ILE A 141 6.54 23.78 3.83
CA ILE A 141 6.52 22.56 4.67
C ILE A 141 6.99 21.36 3.84
N ALA A 142 6.45 21.18 2.62
CA ALA A 142 6.90 20.10 1.73
C ALA A 142 8.38 20.24 1.37
N LYS A 143 8.86 21.48 1.14
CA LYS A 143 10.28 21.77 0.86
C LYS A 143 11.17 21.38 2.05
N ARG A 144 10.76 21.70 3.27
CA ARG A 144 11.47 21.33 4.51
C ARG A 144 11.52 19.82 4.71
N MET A 145 10.38 19.12 4.55
CA MET A 145 10.32 17.65 4.64
C MET A 145 11.28 16.98 3.66
N ARG A 146 11.24 17.41 2.39
CA ARG A 146 12.13 16.90 1.34
C ARG A 146 13.60 17.14 1.68
N SER A 147 13.94 18.36 2.09
CA SER A 147 15.33 18.74 2.39
C SER A 147 15.88 17.96 3.58
N ALA A 148 15.08 17.78 4.64
CA ALA A 148 15.46 17.01 5.80
C ALA A 148 15.67 15.52 5.46
N ALA A 149 14.73 14.91 4.75
CA ALA A 149 14.85 13.51 4.32
C ALA A 149 16.08 13.29 3.44
N ARG A 150 16.33 14.20 2.48
CA ARG A 150 17.48 14.13 1.60
C ARG A 150 18.80 14.21 2.38
N LYS A 151 18.94 15.20 3.26
CA LYS A 151 20.15 15.37 4.08
C LYS A 151 20.44 14.13 4.93
N LEU A 152 19.41 13.52 5.53
CA LEU A 152 19.56 12.30 6.31
C LEU A 152 20.03 11.12 5.44
N LEU A 153 19.42 10.94 4.27
CA LEU A 153 19.79 9.86 3.35
C LEU A 153 21.22 10.04 2.83
N GLU A 154 21.62 11.25 2.44
CA GLU A 154 23.00 11.55 2.01
C GLU A 154 24.00 11.18 3.12
N SER A 155 23.78 11.63 4.35
CA SER A 155 24.67 11.29 5.48
C SER A 155 24.74 9.79 5.79
N TYR A 156 23.64 9.06 5.62
CA TYR A 156 23.59 7.61 5.84
C TYR A 156 24.44 6.87 4.80
N PHE A 157 24.39 7.30 3.54
CA PHE A 157 25.17 6.65 2.48
C PHE A 157 26.66 7.04 2.53
N ASP A 158 26.99 8.28 2.86
CA ASP A 158 28.39 8.72 3.01
C ASP A 158 29.13 7.94 4.13
N SER A 159 28.44 7.69 5.26
CA SER A 159 28.99 6.91 6.37
C SER A 159 29.11 5.41 6.05
N SER A 160 28.17 4.87 5.27
CA SER A 160 28.19 3.47 4.84
C SER A 160 29.32 3.16 3.86
N SER A 161 29.66 4.09 2.96
CA SER A 161 30.78 3.95 2.01
C SER A 161 32.16 4.00 2.69
N SER A 162 32.29 4.62 3.86
CA SER A 162 33.54 4.69 4.62
C SER A 162 33.83 3.41 5.43
N SER A 163 32.79 2.61 5.68
CA SER A 163 32.85 1.42 6.55
C SER A 163 33.23 0.14 5.81
N SER A 164 33.21 0.15 4.47
CA SER A 164 33.43 -1.04 3.62
C SER A 164 34.90 -1.29 3.27
N SER A 165 35.81 -0.37 3.66
CA SER A 165 37.23 -0.38 3.23
C SER A 165 38.20 -1.10 4.19
N SER A 166 37.72 -1.68 5.29
CA SER A 166 38.57 -2.16 6.40
C SER A 166 38.33 -3.62 6.81
N SER A 167 38.04 -4.51 5.86
CA SER A 167 37.95 -5.95 6.14
C SER A 167 38.37 -6.80 4.94
N SER A 168 39.67 -6.89 4.68
CA SER A 168 40.29 -7.95 3.88
C SER A 168 41.74 -8.12 4.32
N SER A 169 41.98 -9.11 5.19
CA SER A 169 43.28 -9.67 5.54
C SER A 169 43.20 -11.18 5.41
#